data_AF-A0A4Y2M2Y8-F1
#
_entry.id   AF-A0A4Y2M2Y8-F1
#
_cell.length_a   1.000
_cell.length_b   1.000
_cell.length_c   1.000
_cell.angle_alpha   90.00
_cell.angle_beta   90.00
_cell.angle_gamma   90.00
#
_symmetry.space_group_name_H-M   'P 1'
#
loop_
_entity.id
_entity.type
_entity.pdbx_description
1 polymer ?
#
loop_
_entity_poly.entity_id
_entity_poly.type
_entity_poly.pdbx_seq_one_letter_code
_entity_poly.pdbx_strand_id
1 'polypeptide(L)'
;MFERLHPCLCETGSFATGKHDTGHSRTPQVVEDILQGVGDRPDISTREVYSAVNLPHSIVWRVLRDEGLHPYHEQKLQALIPADYVPRV
;
A
#
# COMPACT_ATOMS: atom_id res chain seq x y z
N MET A 1 -22.57 -23.36 14.27
CA MET A 1 -21.73 -22.13 14.15
C MET A 1 -22.08 -21.06 15.20
N PHE A 2 -23.28 -21.07 15.80
CA PHE A 2 -23.74 -20.02 16.75
C PHE A 2 -23.45 -20.28 18.23
N GLU A 3 -23.04 -21.48 18.64
CA GLU A 3 -22.92 -21.83 20.06
C GLU A 3 -21.84 -21.06 20.83
N ARG A 4 -20.85 -20.50 20.13
CA ARG A 4 -19.78 -19.71 20.74
C ARG A 4 -20.11 -18.23 20.93
N LEU A 5 -21.20 -17.74 20.32
CA LEU A 5 -21.55 -16.32 20.37
C LEU A 5 -22.16 -15.94 21.73
N HIS A 6 -22.98 -16.82 22.30
CA HIS A 6 -23.68 -16.57 23.57
C HIS A 6 -22.72 -16.44 24.77
N PRO A 7 -21.75 -17.36 24.98
CA PRO A 7 -20.79 -17.22 26.08
C PRO A 7 -19.93 -15.97 25.95
N CYS A 8 -19.47 -15.64 24.73
CA CYS A 8 -18.57 -14.52 24.48
C CYS A 8 -19.22 -13.15 24.81
N LEU A 9 -20.51 -13.00 24.50
CA LEU A 9 -21.30 -11.82 24.90
C LEU A 9 -21.51 -11.72 26.41
N CYS A 10 -21.81 -12.84 27.07
CA CYS A 10 -22.07 -12.83 28.51
C CYS A 10 -20.81 -12.60 29.35
N GLU A 11 -19.66 -13.11 28.92
CA GLU A 11 -18.42 -13.07 29.70
C GLU A 11 -17.55 -11.85 29.39
N THR A 12 -17.46 -11.44 28.11
CA THR A 12 -16.54 -10.36 27.67
C THR A 12 -17.27 -9.18 27.03
N GLY A 13 -18.58 -9.29 26.77
CA GLY A 13 -19.39 -8.20 26.21
C GLY A 13 -18.99 -7.75 24.80
N SER A 14 -18.11 -8.49 24.13
CA SER A 14 -17.57 -8.13 22.83
C SER A 14 -17.40 -9.38 21.98
N PHE A 15 -17.58 -9.22 20.67
CA PHE A 15 -17.22 -10.26 19.72
C PHE A 15 -15.74 -10.13 19.41
N ALA A 16 -14.98 -11.20 19.61
CA ALA A 16 -13.61 -11.26 19.10
C ALA A 16 -13.65 -11.20 17.56
N THR A 17 -13.38 -10.02 16.99
CA THR A 17 -13.12 -9.89 15.57
C THR A 17 -11.88 -10.74 15.28
N GLY A 18 -12.05 -11.81 14.50
CA GLY A 18 -10.92 -12.60 14.03
C GLY A 18 -9.93 -11.63 13.38
N LYS A 19 -8.73 -11.48 13.96
CA LYS A 19 -7.65 -10.66 13.40
C LYS A 19 -7.12 -11.37 12.16
N HIS A 20 -7.94 -11.41 11.11
CA HIS A 20 -7.60 -11.97 9.81
C HIS A 20 -6.50 -11.15 9.12
N ASP A 21 -6.20 -9.95 9.62
CA ASP A 21 -5.04 -9.15 9.22
C ASP A 21 -3.73 -9.57 9.88
N THR A 22 -3.74 -10.58 10.75
CA THR A 22 -2.49 -11.23 11.20
C THR A 22 -2.03 -12.27 10.17
N GLY A 23 -2.21 -11.96 8.89
CA GLY A 23 -1.65 -12.75 7.80
C GLY A 23 -0.14 -12.57 7.77
N HIS A 24 0.58 -13.68 7.99
CA HIS A 24 2.03 -13.86 7.87
C HIS A 24 2.82 -12.59 8.21
N SER A 25 3.20 -12.45 9.49
CA SER A 25 4.08 -11.38 9.99
C SER A 25 5.13 -11.08 8.93
N ARG A 26 4.95 -9.98 8.18
CA ARG A 26 5.96 -9.47 7.28
C ARG A 26 7.19 -9.33 8.16
N THR A 27 8.27 -10.02 7.82
CA THR A 27 9.48 -9.91 8.62
C THR A 27 9.83 -8.42 8.66
N PRO A 28 10.11 -7.83 9.84
CA PRO A 28 10.45 -6.41 9.94
C PRO A 28 11.54 -6.01 8.95
N GLN A 29 12.47 -6.94 8.70
CA GLN A 29 13.52 -6.83 7.70
C GLN A 29 13.02 -6.51 6.29
N VAL A 30 11.96 -7.19 5.82
CA VAL A 30 11.39 -6.95 4.49
C VAL A 30 10.78 -5.55 4.39
N VAL A 31 10.16 -5.08 5.48
CA VAL A 31 9.61 -3.73 5.54
C VAL A 31 10.74 -2.71 5.49
N GLU A 32 11.79 -2.90 6.29
CA GLU A 32 12.95 -2.01 6.29
C GLU A 32 13.67 -1.99 4.93
N ASP A 33 13.89 -3.13 4.28
CA ASP A 33 14.54 -3.18 2.96
C ASP A 33 13.75 -2.39 1.90
N ILE A 34 12.41 -2.48 1.95
CA ILE A 34 11.53 -1.71 1.05
C ILE A 34 11.61 -0.21 1.38
N LEU A 35 11.58 0.16 2.65
CA LEU A 35 11.59 1.56 3.08
C LEU A 35 12.95 2.22 2.85
N GLN A 36 14.05 1.50 3.05
CA GLN A 36 15.40 1.97 2.76
C GLN A 36 15.56 2.28 1.26
N GLY A 37 15.12 1.36 0.40
CA GLY A 37 15.19 1.55 -1.05
C GLY A 37 14.41 2.78 -1.55
N VAL A 38 13.25 3.06 -0.94
CA VAL A 38 12.44 4.25 -1.28
C VAL A 38 12.98 5.53 -0.63
N GLY A 39 13.54 5.45 0.58
CA GLY A 39 14.13 6.57 1.29
C GLY A 39 15.37 7.13 0.58
N ASP A 40 16.23 6.24 0.06
CA ASP A 40 17.44 6.63 -0.67
C ASP A 40 17.13 7.27 -2.02
N ARG A 41 16.02 6.87 -2.65
CA ARG A 41 15.59 7.36 -3.97
C ARG A 41 14.05 7.44 -4.02
N PRO A 42 13.46 8.60 -3.69
CA PRO A 42 12.01 8.75 -3.69
C PRO A 42 11.40 8.77 -5.10
N ASP A 43 12.23 8.82 -6.15
CA ASP A 43 11.84 8.77 -7.57
C ASP A 43 11.62 7.36 -8.12
N ILE A 44 11.87 6.31 -7.31
CA ILE A 44 11.76 4.94 -7.81
C ILE A 44 10.31 4.47 -7.92
N SER A 45 10.00 3.81 -9.03
CA SER A 45 8.69 3.23 -9.23
C SER A 45 8.49 1.99 -8.35
N THR A 46 7.24 1.67 -7.99
CA THR A 46 6.90 0.41 -7.30
C THR A 46 7.38 -0.83 -8.07
N ARG A 47 7.53 -0.68 -9.39
CA ARG A 47 8.04 -1.72 -10.29
C ARG A 47 9.51 -2.04 -10.03
N GLU A 48 10.31 -1.00 -9.87
CA GLU A 48 11.73 -1.11 -9.57
C GLU A 48 11.95 -1.64 -8.15
N VAL A 49 11.16 -1.18 -7.19
CA VAL A 49 11.20 -1.67 -5.81
C VAL A 49 10.97 -3.19 -5.75
N TYR A 50 9.90 -3.70 -6.39
CA TYR A 50 9.67 -5.15 -6.36
C TYR A 50 10.79 -5.93 -7.04
N SER A 51 11.37 -5.37 -8.11
CA SER A 51 12.44 -6.02 -8.87
C SER A 51 13.73 -6.10 -8.05
N ALA A 52 14.00 -5.10 -7.21
CA ALA A 52 15.15 -5.06 -6.32
C ALA A 52 15.02 -6.00 -5.11
N VAL A 53 13.84 -6.05 -4.49
CA VAL A 53 13.61 -6.81 -3.24
C VAL A 53 13.16 -8.27 -3.54
N ASN A 54 12.91 -8.62 -4.80
CA ASN A 54 12.45 -9.94 -5.25
C ASN A 54 11.19 -10.43 -4.52
N LEU A 55 10.28 -9.50 -4.23
CA LEU A 55 9.01 -9.76 -3.55
C LEU A 55 7.84 -9.54 -4.51
N PRO A 56 6.71 -10.23 -4.28
CA PRO A 56 5.51 -9.97 -5.07
C PRO A 56 5.05 -8.52 -4.88
N HIS A 57 4.66 -7.90 -5.99
CA HIS A 57 4.20 -6.51 -6.06
C HIS A 57 3.12 -6.16 -5.01
N SER A 58 2.22 -7.10 -4.70
CA SER A 58 1.16 -6.91 -3.71
C SER A 58 1.67 -6.67 -2.28
N ILE A 59 2.83 -7.22 -1.91
CA ILE A 59 3.43 -7.00 -0.59
C ILE A 59 4.05 -5.61 -0.56
N VAL A 60 4.86 -5.27 -1.56
CA VAL A 60 5.50 -3.96 -1.69
C VAL A 60 4.45 -2.85 -1.68
N TRP A 61 3.40 -2.98 -2.48
CA TRP A 61 2.33 -1.98 -2.54
C TRP A 61 1.60 -1.83 -1.20
N ARG A 62 1.38 -2.92 -0.45
CA ARG A 62 0.75 -2.86 0.87
C ARG A 62 1.64 -2.16 1.89
N VAL A 63 2.94 -2.47 1.92
CA VAL A 63 3.91 -1.79 2.80
C VAL A 63 3.96 -0.29 2.52
N LEU A 64 4.08 0.09 1.25
CA LEU A 64 4.15 1.51 0.86
C LEU A 64 2.84 2.24 1.17
N ARG A 65 1.68 1.58 1.00
CA ARG A 65 0.38 2.14 1.39
C ARG A 65 0.24 2.29 2.90
N ASP A 66 0.65 1.30 3.69
CA ASP A 66 0.55 1.31 5.15
C ASP A 66 1.40 2.46 5.74
N GLU A 67 2.57 2.74 5.13
CA GLU A 67 3.48 3.83 5.52
C GLU A 67 3.16 5.19 4.87
N GLY A 68 2.08 5.28 4.08
CA GLY A 68 1.67 6.53 3.42
C GLY A 68 2.57 6.98 2.27
N LEU A 69 3.53 6.15 1.85
CA LEU A 69 4.44 6.38 0.73
C LEU A 69 3.76 5.99 -0.58
N HIS A 70 2.84 6.83 -1.07
CA HIS A 70 2.09 6.57 -2.29
C HIS A 70 2.98 6.79 -3.53
N PRO A 71 3.40 5.75 -4.29
CA PRO A 71 4.48 5.86 -5.29
C PRO A 71 4.07 6.49 -6.62
N TYR A 72 2.90 7.12 -6.69
CA TYR A 72 2.46 7.79 -7.91
C TYR A 72 3.09 9.17 -7.96
N HIS A 73 4.14 9.32 -8.75
CA HIS A 73 4.76 10.61 -8.97
C HIS A 73 3.84 11.52 -9.78
N GLU A 74 3.77 12.79 -9.38
CA GLU A 74 3.10 13.81 -10.16
C GLU A 74 3.92 14.07 -11.43
N GLN A 75 3.48 13.49 -12.55
CA GLN A 75 4.09 13.77 -13.84
C GLN A 75 3.50 15.06 -14.39
N LYS A 76 4.34 16.09 -14.54
CA LYS A 76 3.95 17.32 -15.25
C LYS A 76 3.71 16.96 -16.72
N LEU A 77 2.44 16.87 -17.11
CA LEU A 77 2.04 16.74 -18.51
C LEU A 77 2.14 18.10 -19.22
N GLN A 78 2.17 18.07 -20.55
CA GLN A 78 2.14 19.27 -21.37
C GLN A 78 0.93 20.13 -20.98
N ALA A 79 1.18 21.39 -20.62
CA ALA A 79 0.11 22.37 -20.43
C ALA A 79 -0.44 22.77 -21.80
N LEU A 80 -1.76 22.88 -21.94
CA LEU A 80 -2.37 23.49 -23.13
C LEU A 80 -1.88 24.94 -23.23
N ILE A 81 -1.17 25.24 -24.32
CA ILE A 81 -0.79 26.61 -24.64
C ILE A 81 -1.89 27.27 -25.46
N PRO A 82 -1.99 28.62 -25.46
CA PRO A 82 -2.98 29.33 -26.27
C PRO A 82 -2.96 28.98 -27.77
N ALA A 83 -1.83 28.50 -28.29
CA ALA A 83 -1.70 28.05 -29.68
C ALA A 83 -2.37 26.69 -29.97
N ASP A 84 -2.64 25.87 -28.94
CA ASP A 84 -3.28 24.56 -29.10
C ASP A 84 -4.80 24.67 -29.32
N TYR A 85 -5.38 25.85 -29.06
CA TYR A 85 -6.77 26.14 -29.35
C TYR A 85 -6.95 26.38 -30.85
N VAL A 86 -7.13 25.31 -31.63
CA VAL A 86 -7.58 25.44 -33.02
C VAL A 86 -8.93 26.19 -33.08
N PRO A 87 -9.13 27.09 -34.07
CA PRO A 87 -10.39 27.81 -34.22
C PRO A 87 -11.55 26.83 -34.31
N ARG A 88 -12.54 26.97 -33.43
CA ARG A 88 -13.80 26.26 -33.56
C ARG A 88 -14.59 26.95 -34.67
N VAL A 89 -14.72 26.26 -35.80
CA VAL A 89 -15.47 26.69 -36.99
C VAL A 89 -16.97 26.75 -36.70
#